data_AF-A0A4R0XJB0-F1
#
_entry.id   AF-A0A4R0XJB0-F1
#
_cell.length_a   1.000
_cell.length_b   1.000
_cell.length_c   1.000
_cell.angle_alpha   90.00
_cell.angle_beta   90.00
_cell.angle_gamma   90.00
#
_symmetry.space_group_name_H-M   'P 1'
#
loop_
_entity.id
_entity.type
_entity.pdbx_description
1 polymer ?
#
loop_
_entity_poly.entity_id
_entity_poly.type
_entity_poly.pdbx_seq_one_letter_code
_entity_poly.pdbx_strand_id
1 'polypeptide(L)'
;MNKIELIVMHSGKIETTTFFKNGTSDYIFGALFIVLALAIFSFYSKTKKNAKEYKKKQMIEFKKQNPKSTNEYEKTGMFLPPWERTKLFAPIFFGLVFIIIGIAFLTGQPIKLWVD
;
A
#
# COMPACT_ATOMS: atom_id res chain seq x y z
N MET A 1 13.46 33.85 -11.47
CA MET A 1 12.88 34.23 -10.17
C MET A 1 11.61 35.01 -10.46
N ASN A 2 10.43 34.41 -10.26
CA ASN A 2 9.16 35.14 -10.35
C ASN A 2 8.14 34.50 -9.39
N LYS A 3 7.68 35.28 -8.40
CA LYS A 3 6.59 34.92 -7.50
C LYS A 3 5.28 35.34 -8.17
N ILE A 4 4.27 34.48 -8.19
CA ILE A 4 2.90 34.89 -8.47
C ILE A 4 2.15 34.73 -7.14
N GLU A 5 1.79 35.86 -6.54
CA GLU A 5 1.03 35.93 -5.30
C GLU A 5 -0.46 36.01 -5.66
N LEU A 6 -1.23 35.01 -5.25
CA LEU A 6 -2.69 35.01 -5.34
C LEU A 6 -3.23 35.51 -4.00
N ILE A 7 -3.76 36.73 -4.00
CA ILE A 7 -4.30 37.40 -2.83
C ILE A 7 -5.78 37.02 -2.71
N VAL A 8 -6.13 36.24 -1.69
CA VAL A 8 -7.52 36.01 -1.29
C VAL A 8 -7.77 36.81 -0.02
N MET A 9 -8.52 37.91 -0.13
CA MET A 9 -8.89 38.75 1.00
C MET A 9 -10.07 38.11 1.75
N HIS A 10 -9.81 37.60 2.95
CA HIS A 10 -10.86 37.39 3.94
C HIS A 10 -10.49 38.11 5.24
N SER A 11 -11.25 39.15 5.56
CA SER A 11 -11.30 39.78 6.88
C SER A 11 -9.95 40.12 7.53
N GLY A 12 -9.13 40.94 6.85
CA GLY A 12 -8.11 41.78 7.49
C GLY A 12 -6.93 41.09 8.19
N LYS A 13 -6.87 39.76 8.20
CA LYS A 13 -5.70 38.99 8.63
C LYS A 13 -5.12 38.27 7.42
N ILE A 14 -3.93 38.69 7.03
CA ILE A 14 -3.12 37.97 6.05
C ILE A 14 -2.58 36.72 6.77
N GLU A 15 -3.40 35.68 6.88
CA GLU A 15 -2.89 34.36 7.21
C GLU A 15 -2.27 33.81 5.93
N THR A 16 -0.99 34.13 5.72
CA THR A 16 -0.15 33.35 4.82
C THR A 16 -0.09 31.94 5.39
N THR A 17 -1.01 31.05 4.99
CA THR A 17 -0.82 29.62 5.17
C THR A 17 0.31 29.23 4.21
N THR A 18 1.54 29.40 4.67
CA THR A 18 2.77 28.89 4.07
C THR A 18 2.72 27.36 4.18
N PHE A 19 1.83 26.73 3.42
CA PHE A 19 1.54 25.31 3.51
C PHE A 19 2.59 24.48 2.73
N PHE A 20 3.87 24.73 3.03
CA PHE A 20 5.06 24.11 2.44
C PHE A 20 5.49 24.68 1.07
N LYS A 21 6.28 25.76 1.11
CA LYS A 21 7.21 26.13 0.02
C LYS A 21 8.65 25.89 0.46
N ASN A 22 8.92 24.71 1.02
CA ASN A 22 10.28 24.24 1.25
C ASN A 22 10.43 22.97 0.41
N GLY A 23 10.93 23.10 -0.82
CA GLY A 23 11.07 21.96 -1.74
C GLY A 23 11.82 20.78 -1.12
N THR A 24 12.66 21.02 -0.11
CA THR A 24 13.33 19.97 0.69
C THR A 24 12.36 19.03 1.40
N SER A 25 11.20 19.50 1.88
CA SER A 25 10.25 18.67 2.62
C SER A 25 9.56 17.62 1.74
N ASP A 26 9.22 17.97 0.50
CA ASP A 26 8.59 17.05 -0.45
C ASP A 26 9.52 15.89 -0.82
N TYR A 27 10.82 16.18 -1.00
CA TYR A 27 11.83 15.14 -1.22
C TYR A 27 11.99 14.21 -0.02
N ILE A 28 11.94 14.74 1.21
CA ILE A 28 12.03 13.94 2.44
C ILE A 28 10.82 13.00 2.54
N PHE A 29 9.60 13.51 2.35
CA PHE A 29 8.40 12.67 2.39
C PHE A 29 8.39 11.64 1.26
N GLY A 30 8.73 12.04 0.03
CA GLY A 30 8.84 11.12 -1.10
C GLY A 30 9.82 9.98 -0.86
N ALA A 31 11.02 10.28 -0.37
CA ALA A 31 12.02 9.27 0.00
C ALA A 31 11.52 8.35 1.13
N LEU A 32 10.86 8.91 2.15
CA LEU A 32 10.32 8.14 3.28
C LEU A 32 9.23 7.16 2.82
N PHE A 33 8.33 7.56 1.92
CA PHE A 33 7.32 6.67 1.35
C PHE A 33 7.89 5.53 0.51
N ILE A 34 8.97 5.78 -0.24
CA ILE A 34 9.67 4.73 -1.00
C ILE A 34 10.33 3.73 -0.05
N VAL A 35 11.02 4.20 0.99
CA VAL A 35 11.63 3.32 2.00
C VAL A 35 10.55 2.49 2.72
N LEU A 36 9.40 3.10 3.03
CA LEU A 36 8.28 2.42 3.65
C LEU A 36 7.69 1.35 2.72
N ALA A 37 7.56 1.63 1.42
CA ALA A 37 7.11 0.66 0.42
C ALA A 37 8.05 -0.56 0.35
N LEU A 38 9.37 -0.33 0.36
CA LEU A 38 10.37 -1.40 0.38
C LEU A 38 10.30 -2.25 1.66
N ALA A 39 10.10 -1.60 2.82
CA ALA A 39 9.90 -2.30 4.08
C ALA A 39 8.67 -3.21 4.04
N ILE A 40 7.54 -2.73 3.51
CA ILE A 40 6.31 -3.51 3.35
C ILE A 40 6.50 -4.69 2.38
N PHE A 41 7.23 -4.47 1.28
CA PHE A 41 7.54 -5.54 0.34
C PHE A 41 8.36 -6.66 0.98
N SER A 42 9.25 -6.32 1.93
CA SER A 42 10.00 -7.32 2.69
C SER A 42 9.10 -8.19 3.57
N PHE A 43 8.00 -7.64 4.10
CA PHE A 43 7.00 -8.40 4.85
C PHE A 43 6.19 -9.37 3.99
N TYR A 44 6.03 -9.12 2.68
CA TYR A 44 5.27 -9.99 1.78
C TYR A 44 5.76 -11.45 1.79
N SER A 45 7.09 -11.65 1.87
CA SER A 45 7.69 -12.99 1.98
C SER A 45 7.21 -13.76 3.21
N LYS A 46 6.96 -13.07 4.32
CA LYS A 46 6.45 -13.66 5.56
C LYS A 46 4.97 -14.03 5.41
N THR A 47 4.16 -13.18 4.79
CA THR A 47 2.74 -13.44 4.56
C THR A 47 2.50 -14.61 3.62
N LYS A 48 3.37 -14.78 2.60
CA LYS A 48 3.34 -15.95 1.71
C LYS A 48 3.60 -17.27 2.46
N LYS A 49 4.49 -17.27 3.45
CA LYS A 49 4.73 -18.46 4.29
C LYS A 49 3.49 -18.79 5.11
N ASN A 50 2.87 -17.81 5.75
CA ASN A 50 1.66 -18.01 6.56
C ASN A 50 0.49 -18.62 5.75
N ALA A 51 0.27 -18.14 4.52
CA ALA A 51 -0.76 -18.69 3.65
C ALA A 51 -0.49 -20.17 3.28
N LYS A 52 0.78 -20.53 3.05
CA LYS A 52 1.16 -21.94 2.81
C LYS A 52 0.93 -22.81 4.04
N GLU A 53 1.26 -22.31 5.23
CA GLU A 53 1.02 -23.04 6.47
C GLU A 53 -0.46 -23.26 6.73
N TYR A 54 -1.33 -22.29 6.42
CA TYR A 54 -2.76 -22.47 6.57
C TYR A 54 -3.32 -23.53 5.61
N LYS A 55 -2.92 -23.50 4.33
CA LYS A 55 -3.25 -24.58 3.38
C LYS A 55 -2.79 -25.95 3.88
N LYS A 56 -1.59 -26.03 4.48
CA LYS A 56 -1.05 -27.27 5.04
C LYS A 56 -1.88 -27.76 6.22
N LYS A 57 -2.28 -26.87 7.14
CA LYS A 57 -3.15 -27.22 8.28
C LYS A 57 -4.51 -27.73 7.82
N GLN A 58 -5.16 -27.04 6.89
CA GLN A 58 -6.42 -27.51 6.28
C GLN A 58 -6.27 -28.88 5.64
N MET A 59 -5.18 -29.13 4.91
CA MET A 59 -4.90 -30.42 4.30
C MET A 59 -4.70 -31.54 5.33
N ILE A 60 -4.04 -31.25 6.46
CA ILE A 60 -3.84 -32.22 7.54
C ILE A 60 -5.19 -32.62 8.16
N GLU A 61 -6.06 -31.63 8.44
CA GLU A 61 -7.41 -31.88 8.96
C GLU A 61 -8.27 -32.65 7.96
N PHE A 62 -8.22 -32.28 6.68
CA PHE A 62 -8.95 -32.96 5.62
C PHE A 62 -8.53 -34.43 5.50
N LYS A 63 -7.23 -34.73 5.55
CA LYS A 63 -6.71 -36.11 5.53
C LYS A 63 -7.09 -36.90 6.78
N LYS A 64 -7.21 -36.25 7.94
CA LYS A 64 -7.68 -36.90 9.17
C LYS A 64 -9.13 -37.36 9.04
N GLN A 65 -9.98 -36.56 8.39
CA GLN A 65 -11.38 -36.89 8.15
C GLN A 65 -11.58 -37.82 6.95
N ASN A 66 -10.68 -37.77 5.97
CA ASN A 66 -10.73 -38.56 4.74
C ASN A 66 -9.41 -39.33 4.53
N PRO A 67 -9.15 -40.41 5.28
CA PRO A 67 -7.86 -41.11 5.27
C PRO A 67 -7.51 -41.78 3.92
N LYS A 68 -8.50 -42.01 3.06
CA LYS A 68 -8.30 -42.58 1.70
C LYS A 68 -8.03 -41.52 0.63
N SER A 69 -8.08 -40.24 0.98
CA SER A 69 -7.87 -39.14 0.02
C SER A 69 -6.38 -38.88 -0.18
N THR A 70 -5.89 -39.17 -1.39
CA THR A 70 -4.57 -38.73 -1.89
C THR A 70 -4.66 -37.38 -2.63
N ASN A 71 -5.81 -36.71 -2.60
CA ASN A 71 -6.06 -35.52 -3.39
C ASN A 71 -5.20 -34.33 -2.95
N GLU A 72 -4.71 -33.59 -3.95
CA GLU A 72 -4.04 -32.31 -3.76
C GLU A 72 -5.04 -31.23 -3.36
N TYR A 73 -4.57 -30.18 -2.66
CA TYR A 73 -5.41 -29.11 -2.10
C TYR A 73 -6.38 -28.52 -3.12
N GLU A 74 -5.92 -28.32 -4.35
CA GLU A 74 -6.71 -27.74 -5.43
C GLU A 74 -7.86 -28.64 -5.89
N LYS A 75 -7.72 -29.97 -5.73
CA LYS A 75 -8.74 -30.96 -6.07
C LYS A 75 -9.75 -31.21 -4.95
N THR A 76 -9.47 -30.74 -3.74
CA THR A 76 -10.36 -30.92 -2.59
C THR A 76 -11.51 -29.91 -2.52
N GLY A 77 -11.52 -28.90 -3.40
CA GLY A 77 -12.48 -27.79 -3.32
C GLY A 77 -12.30 -26.89 -2.09
N MET A 78 -11.21 -27.07 -1.33
CA MET A 78 -10.87 -26.18 -0.21
C MET A 78 -10.39 -24.84 -0.74
N PHE A 79 -10.94 -23.76 -0.19
CA PHE A 79 -10.60 -22.39 -0.58
C PHE A 79 -9.85 -21.68 0.54
N LEU A 80 -8.95 -20.78 0.13
CA LEU A 80 -8.34 -19.86 1.06
C LEU A 80 -9.39 -18.82 1.48
N PRO A 81 -9.68 -18.68 2.79
CA PRO A 81 -10.69 -17.74 3.25
C PRO A 81 -10.34 -16.32 2.77
N PRO A 82 -11.35 -15.48 2.45
CA PRO A 82 -11.13 -14.14 1.89
C PRO A 82 -10.17 -13.28 2.73
N TRP A 83 -10.19 -13.43 4.05
CA TRP A 83 -9.32 -12.70 4.97
C TRP A 83 -7.84 -13.03 4.79
N GLU A 84 -7.49 -14.28 4.50
CA GLU A 84 -6.10 -14.66 4.24
C GLU A 84 -5.60 -14.18 2.90
N ARG A 85 -6.47 -14.21 1.87
CA ARG A 85 -6.18 -13.59 0.58
C ARG A 85 -5.91 -12.10 0.75
N THR A 86 -6.75 -11.41 1.52
CA THR A 86 -6.58 -9.98 1.81
C THR A 86 -5.24 -9.71 2.48
N LYS A 87 -4.83 -10.50 3.48
CA LYS A 87 -3.49 -10.36 4.10
C LYS A 87 -2.35 -10.60 3.11
N LEU A 88 -2.50 -11.52 2.16
CA LEU A 88 -1.49 -11.79 1.15
C LEU A 88 -1.34 -10.61 0.17
N PHE A 89 -2.44 -10.02 -0.26
CA PHE A 89 -2.43 -8.92 -1.23
C PHE A 89 -2.21 -7.54 -0.62
N ALA A 90 -2.55 -7.35 0.66
CA ALA A 90 -2.43 -6.05 1.33
C ALA A 90 -1.02 -5.44 1.22
N PRO A 91 0.09 -6.16 1.51
CA PRO A 91 1.44 -5.60 1.36
C PRO A 91 1.75 -5.14 -0.07
N ILE A 92 1.30 -5.87 -1.09
CA ILE A 92 1.51 -5.49 -2.49
C ILE A 92 0.71 -4.23 -2.81
N PHE A 93 -0.56 -4.19 -2.41
CA PHE A 93 -1.45 -3.05 -2.65
C PHE A 93 -0.91 -1.78 -1.97
N PHE A 94 -0.62 -1.84 -0.67
CA PHE A 94 -0.07 -0.70 0.06
C PHE A 94 1.32 -0.30 -0.44
N GLY A 95 2.17 -1.27 -0.78
CA GLY A 95 3.48 -0.99 -1.38
C GLY A 95 3.37 -0.21 -2.70
N LEU A 96 2.46 -0.64 -3.60
CA LEU A 96 2.21 0.05 -4.86
C LEU A 96 1.69 1.48 -4.62
N VAL A 97 0.70 1.63 -3.73
CA VAL A 97 0.13 2.94 -3.38
C VAL A 97 1.21 3.88 -2.84
N PHE A 98 2.07 3.41 -1.93
CA PHE A 98 3.16 4.24 -1.39
C PHE A 98 4.23 4.61 -2.43
N ILE A 99 4.51 3.74 -3.40
CA ILE A 99 5.39 4.08 -4.52
C ILE A 99 4.78 5.19 -5.36
N ILE A 100 3.48 5.09 -5.72
CA ILE A 100 2.79 6.10 -6.52
C ILE A 100 2.79 7.45 -5.78
N ILE A 101 2.46 7.45 -4.48
CA ILE A 101 2.50 8.65 -3.64
C ILE A 101 3.92 9.21 -3.60
N GLY A 102 4.93 8.37 -3.34
CA GLY A 102 6.32 8.80 -3.30
C GLY A 102 6.77 9.49 -4.59
N ILE A 103 6.43 8.91 -5.75
CA ILE A 103 6.72 9.50 -7.07
C ILE A 103 5.97 10.83 -7.26
N ALA A 104 4.70 10.91 -6.86
CA ALA A 104 3.92 12.14 -6.95
C ALA A 104 4.57 13.29 -6.16
N PHE A 105 5.05 13.01 -4.95
CA PHE A 105 5.80 13.99 -4.14
C PHE A 105 7.15 14.37 -4.78
N LEU A 106 7.89 13.41 -5.32
CA LEU A 106 9.20 13.67 -5.95
C LEU A 106 9.11 14.46 -7.26
N THR A 107 8.04 14.28 -8.02
CA THR A 107 7.84 14.98 -9.30
C THR A 107 7.31 16.39 -9.13
N GLY A 108 6.89 16.79 -7.91
CA GLY A 108 6.44 18.14 -7.59
C GLY A 108 5.27 18.62 -8.46
N GLN A 109 4.58 17.69 -9.14
CA GLN A 109 3.42 18.01 -9.96
C GLN A 109 2.25 18.16 -8.99
N PRO A 110 1.69 19.37 -8.79
CA PRO A 110 0.39 19.45 -8.16
C PRO A 110 -0.52 18.58 -9.03
N ILE A 111 -1.20 17.62 -8.40
CA ILE A 111 -2.24 16.83 -9.07
C ILE A 111 -3.24 17.86 -9.59
N LYS A 112 -3.14 18.23 -10.87
CA LYS A 112 -4.16 18.98 -11.58
C LYS A 112 -5.34 18.02 -11.70
N LEU A 113 -6.11 17.90 -10.63
CA LEU A 113 -7.50 17.50 -10.72
C LEU A 113 -8.15 18.60 -11.54
N TRP A 114 -8.19 18.40 -12.86
CA TRP A 114 -9.06 19.16 -13.75
C TRP A 114 -10.49 18.89 -13.27
N VAL A 115 -10.98 19.78 -12.42
CA VAL A 115 -12.39 20.02 -12.25
C VAL A 115 -12.58 21.37 -12.91
N ASP A 116 -13.19 21.35 -14.10
CA ASP A 116 -13.66 22.55 -14.80
C ASP A 116 -14.64 23.34 -13.94
#